data_AF-A0A4Q5XGI3-F1
#
_entry.id   AF-A0A4Q5XGI3-F1
#
_cell.length_a   1.000
_cell.length_b   1.000
_cell.length_c   1.000
_cell.angle_alpha   90.00
_cell.angle_beta   90.00
_cell.angle_gamma   90.00
#
_symmetry.space_group_name_H-M   'P 1'
#
loop_
_entity.id
_entity.type
_entity.pdbx_description
1 polymer ?
#
loop_
_entity_poly.entity_id
_entity_poly.type
_entity_poly.pdbx_seq_one_letter_code
_entity_poly.pdbx_strand_id
1 'polypeptide(L)'
;MTRNTWVCAVLSCALTALAACSGQSSAATENATVAAADACASGSPLPITGLCSDGNASLFLAVDPKAEVFGPRCIWRTEEVSISASEALVFRAQDCTGEGWDKTNYAYEAGSQGGGYLRTRQSSRALDDHGFALEVIGLASGETAEQAATKTLDKADPAQRTRCETRPLANVTVAGRAFELGPNAELKAELDALYPDEPWDACGPNGVSLDTVAFWEGRDTHALFHTPGQDTPLWDPASFTFYNKSADGAWTKQK
;
A
#
# COMPACT_ATOMS: atom_id res chain seq x y z
N MET A 1 54.30 25.81 -14.37
CA MET A 1 54.92 25.76 -13.04
C MET A 1 53.80 25.39 -12.07
N THR A 2 53.76 24.30 -11.33
CA THR A 2 54.75 23.28 -10.94
C THR A 2 53.94 22.03 -10.53
N ARG A 3 54.41 20.86 -10.97
CA ARG A 3 53.91 19.52 -10.58
C ARG A 3 54.26 19.25 -9.11
N ASN A 4 53.51 18.38 -8.44
CA ASN A 4 54.06 17.62 -7.32
C ASN A 4 53.68 16.14 -7.40
N THR A 5 54.72 15.31 -7.42
CA THR A 5 54.77 13.85 -7.55
C THR A 5 55.71 13.35 -6.46
N TRP A 6 55.29 12.34 -5.68
CA TRP A 6 56.11 11.45 -4.82
C TRP A 6 55.26 10.17 -4.68
N VAL A 7 55.55 8.95 -5.17
CA VAL A 7 56.73 8.11 -5.48
C VAL A 7 57.43 7.45 -4.27
N CYS A 8 57.33 6.11 -4.27
CA CYS A 8 58.20 5.05 -3.71
C CYS A 8 58.16 4.79 -2.19
N ALA A 9 58.38 3.58 -1.66
CA ALA A 9 58.46 2.18 -2.15
C ALA A 9 58.79 1.30 -0.90
N VAL A 10 58.47 0.00 -0.88
CA VAL A 10 59.38 -1.18 -0.75
C VAL A 10 58.75 -2.10 0.33
N LEU A 11 58.31 -3.36 0.11
CA LEU A 11 58.92 -4.65 -0.30
C LEU A 11 59.46 -5.53 0.87
N SER A 12 59.22 -6.86 0.76
CA SER A 12 59.81 -8.03 1.46
C SER A 12 59.16 -8.47 2.79
N CYS A 13 59.02 -9.74 3.19
CA CYS A 13 59.44 -11.11 2.78
C CYS A 13 58.47 -12.10 3.50
N ALA A 14 57.89 -13.13 2.86
CA ALA A 14 58.34 -14.53 2.70
C ALA A 14 58.39 -15.45 3.95
N LEU A 15 57.84 -16.67 3.76
CA LEU A 15 58.11 -18.00 4.39
C LEU A 15 57.16 -18.61 5.45
N THR A 16 56.28 -19.49 4.92
CA THR A 16 56.07 -20.92 5.26
C THR A 16 55.97 -21.42 6.70
N ALA A 17 54.86 -22.13 6.99
CA ALA A 17 54.90 -23.44 7.66
C ALA A 17 53.69 -24.31 7.22
N LEU A 18 53.98 -25.47 6.62
CA LEU A 18 53.04 -26.59 6.51
C LEU A 18 52.97 -27.31 7.86
N ALA A 19 51.75 -27.62 8.31
CA ALA A 19 51.50 -28.71 9.25
C ALA A 19 50.28 -29.48 8.76
N ALA A 20 50.49 -30.76 8.44
CA ALA A 20 49.48 -31.72 8.08
C ALA A 20 48.84 -32.31 9.34
N CYS A 21 47.51 -32.38 9.38
CA CYS A 21 46.78 -33.39 10.14
C CYS A 21 45.64 -33.93 9.27
N SER A 22 45.73 -35.22 9.01
CA SER A 22 44.79 -36.09 8.33
C SER A 22 43.52 -36.35 9.15
N GLY A 23 42.39 -36.46 8.45
CA GLY A 23 41.32 -37.40 8.79
C GLY A 23 40.05 -36.78 9.38
N GLN A 24 39.02 -36.61 8.54
CA GLN A 24 37.73 -37.30 8.70
C GLN A 24 36.89 -37.02 7.44
N SER A 25 36.63 -38.06 6.64
CA SER A 25 35.50 -38.04 5.71
C SER A 25 34.24 -38.26 6.54
N SER A 26 33.30 -37.34 6.48
CA SER A 26 31.89 -37.61 6.75
C SER A 26 31.01 -36.46 6.27
N ALA A 27 30.15 -36.82 5.33
CA ALA A 27 28.86 -36.23 5.00
C ALA A 27 28.80 -34.74 4.64
N ALA A 28 28.52 -34.51 3.36
CA ALA A 28 27.79 -33.35 2.88
C ALA A 28 26.62 -33.03 3.83
N THR A 29 26.62 -31.82 4.38
CA THR A 29 25.41 -31.25 4.98
C THR A 29 24.56 -30.70 3.83
N GLU A 30 23.90 -31.60 3.11
CA GLU A 30 22.64 -31.25 2.46
C GLU A 30 21.61 -30.96 3.56
N ASN A 31 20.79 -29.94 3.28
CA ASN A 31 19.57 -29.55 4.00
C ASN A 31 19.73 -28.88 5.37
N ALA A 32 20.02 -27.58 5.31
CA ALA A 32 19.42 -26.61 6.21
C ALA A 32 18.42 -25.74 5.44
N THR A 33 17.37 -26.36 4.91
CA THR A 33 16.16 -25.66 4.43
C THR A 33 14.93 -26.32 5.03
N VAL A 34 14.81 -26.34 6.35
CA VAL A 34 13.52 -26.51 7.04
C VAL A 34 13.58 -25.78 8.39
N ALA A 35 12.93 -24.61 8.47
CA ALA A 35 12.23 -24.08 9.64
C ALA A 35 11.79 -22.62 9.41
N ALA A 36 11.09 -22.34 8.31
CA ALA A 36 10.35 -21.07 8.15
C ALA A 36 8.84 -21.30 7.95
N ALA A 37 8.40 -22.56 7.86
CA ALA A 37 7.00 -22.92 7.64
C ALA A 37 6.17 -22.98 8.94
N ASP A 38 6.80 -22.99 10.13
CA ASP A 38 6.10 -23.17 11.42
C ASP A 38 5.79 -21.86 12.17
N ALA A 39 6.04 -20.69 11.57
CA ALA A 39 5.78 -19.40 12.25
C ALA A 39 4.30 -18.98 12.21
N CYS A 40 3.53 -19.48 11.25
CA CYS A 40 2.14 -19.06 11.04
C CYS A 40 1.16 -20.11 11.54
N ALA A 41 0.30 -19.73 12.49
CA ALA A 41 -0.74 -20.61 13.03
C ALA A 41 -1.76 -21.03 11.95
N SER A 42 -1.98 -20.18 10.95
CA SER A 42 -2.69 -20.51 9.72
C SER A 42 -2.14 -19.69 8.55
N GLY A 43 -2.37 -20.15 7.32
CA GLY A 43 -1.80 -19.51 6.13
C GLY A 43 -0.30 -19.77 5.97
N SER A 44 0.37 -18.91 5.23
CA SER A 44 1.80 -18.99 4.93
C SER A 44 2.47 -17.64 5.18
N PRO A 45 3.78 -17.62 5.46
CA PRO A 45 4.54 -16.38 5.42
C PRO A 45 4.42 -15.70 4.05
N LEU A 46 4.19 -14.39 4.08
CA LEU A 46 4.10 -13.54 2.90
C LEU A 46 5.51 -13.24 2.35
N PRO A 47 5.69 -13.15 1.01
CA PRO A 47 7.02 -13.15 0.38
C PRO A 47 7.88 -11.89 0.58
N ILE A 48 7.28 -10.75 0.87
CA ILE A 48 7.92 -9.43 1.05
C ILE A 48 8.20 -9.20 2.53
N THR A 49 7.15 -9.27 3.37
CA THR A 49 7.27 -8.92 4.80
C THR A 49 7.56 -10.10 5.72
N GLY A 50 7.29 -11.34 5.27
CA GLY A 50 7.34 -12.53 6.12
C GLY A 50 6.18 -12.64 7.12
N LEU A 51 5.22 -11.69 7.10
CA LEU A 51 4.02 -11.74 7.94
C LEU A 51 3.11 -12.90 7.54
N CYS A 52 2.25 -13.36 8.44
CA CYS A 52 1.33 -14.45 8.14
C CYS A 52 0.15 -13.98 7.28
N SER A 53 -0.22 -14.79 6.28
CA SER A 53 -1.38 -14.54 5.40
C SER A 53 -2.74 -14.85 6.05
N ASP A 54 -2.84 -14.87 7.37
CA ASP A 54 -4.01 -15.33 8.12
C ASP A 54 -5.11 -14.27 8.35
N GLY A 55 -4.88 -13.03 7.93
CA GLY A 55 -5.83 -11.93 8.13
C GLY A 55 -5.93 -11.46 9.58
N ASN A 56 -4.94 -11.77 10.43
CA ASN A 56 -4.93 -11.40 11.84
C ASN A 56 -5.01 -9.88 12.04
N ALA A 57 -6.04 -9.41 12.76
CA ALA A 57 -6.29 -7.99 12.99
C ALA A 57 -5.11 -7.24 13.62
N SER A 58 -4.26 -7.92 14.40
CA SER A 58 -3.07 -7.31 15.02
C SER A 58 -2.00 -6.88 14.02
N LEU A 59 -2.09 -7.30 12.75
CA LEU A 59 -1.20 -6.87 11.66
C LEU A 59 -1.56 -5.50 11.09
N PHE A 60 -2.74 -4.97 11.40
CA PHE A 60 -3.22 -3.70 10.83
C PHE A 60 -3.31 -2.62 11.90
N LEU A 61 -3.35 -1.35 11.49
CA LEU A 61 -3.63 -0.25 12.42
C LEU A 61 -5.11 -0.17 12.79
N ALA A 62 -5.99 -0.49 11.83
CA ALA A 62 -7.41 -0.66 12.03
C ALA A 62 -7.90 -1.82 11.17
N VAL A 63 -9.08 -2.34 11.51
CA VAL A 63 -9.88 -3.21 10.67
C VAL A 63 -11.33 -2.77 10.86
N ASP A 64 -12.16 -2.89 9.82
CA ASP A 64 -13.59 -2.70 10.01
C ASP A 64 -14.21 -4.02 10.52
N PRO A 65 -14.70 -4.08 11.79
CA PRO A 65 -15.35 -5.27 12.30
C PRO A 65 -16.72 -5.51 11.67
N LYS A 66 -17.27 -4.52 10.95
CA LYS A 66 -18.56 -4.61 10.24
C LYS A 66 -18.38 -4.95 8.76
N ALA A 67 -17.14 -5.07 8.27
CA ALA A 67 -16.90 -5.43 6.88
C ALA A 67 -17.55 -6.78 6.55
N GLU A 68 -18.44 -6.76 5.56
CA GLU A 68 -19.21 -7.95 5.16
C GLU A 68 -18.30 -8.96 4.46
N VAL A 69 -18.56 -10.24 4.71
CA VAL A 69 -17.93 -11.33 3.99
C VAL A 69 -18.85 -11.73 2.83
N PHE A 70 -18.31 -11.77 1.63
CA PHE A 70 -19.07 -11.93 0.39
C PHE A 70 -19.81 -13.26 0.25
N GLY A 71 -19.28 -14.31 0.88
CA GLY A 71 -19.84 -15.65 0.80
C GLY A 71 -19.38 -16.50 1.98
N PRO A 72 -20.13 -17.56 2.34
CA PRO A 72 -19.82 -18.40 3.48
C PRO A 72 -18.45 -19.10 3.42
N ARG A 73 -17.85 -19.24 2.24
CA ARG A 73 -16.51 -19.81 2.02
C ARG A 73 -15.45 -18.75 1.66
N CYS A 74 -15.80 -17.47 1.68
CA CYS A 74 -14.83 -16.39 1.63
C CYS A 74 -14.17 -16.22 3.00
N ILE A 75 -12.85 -16.02 3.01
CA ILE A 75 -12.08 -15.84 4.24
C ILE A 75 -11.15 -14.65 4.12
N TRP A 76 -11.02 -13.89 5.21
CA TRP A 76 -10.05 -12.81 5.26
C TRP A 76 -8.62 -13.37 5.28
N ARG A 77 -7.77 -12.79 4.44
CA ARG A 77 -6.34 -13.08 4.30
C ARG A 77 -5.55 -11.77 4.38
N THR A 78 -4.31 -11.87 4.86
CA THR A 78 -3.37 -10.76 4.76
C THR A 78 -2.76 -10.78 3.36
N GLU A 79 -2.81 -9.65 2.68
CA GLU A 79 -2.16 -9.40 1.40
C GLU A 79 -1.12 -8.30 1.58
N GLU A 80 -0.16 -8.24 0.65
CA GLU A 80 0.89 -7.24 0.65
C GLU A 80 1.33 -6.88 -0.77
N VAL A 81 1.80 -5.64 -0.92
CA VAL A 81 2.49 -5.18 -2.12
C VAL A 81 3.73 -4.39 -1.72
N SER A 82 4.77 -4.46 -2.55
CA SER A 82 5.96 -3.62 -2.38
C SER A 82 5.69 -2.24 -2.96
N ILE A 83 5.85 -1.19 -2.15
CA ILE A 83 5.86 0.20 -2.60
C ILE A 83 7.27 0.59 -3.00
N SER A 84 8.25 0.19 -2.19
CA SER A 84 9.68 0.36 -2.46
C SER A 84 10.49 -0.81 -1.87
N ALA A 85 11.80 -0.78 -2.05
CA ALA A 85 12.70 -1.78 -1.46
C ALA A 85 12.64 -1.81 0.09
N SER A 86 12.22 -0.71 0.73
CA SER A 86 12.14 -0.57 2.18
C SER A 86 10.73 -0.31 2.70
N GLU A 87 9.71 -0.36 1.85
CA GLU A 87 8.33 -0.06 2.23
C GLU A 87 7.35 -1.02 1.55
N ALA A 88 6.41 -1.53 2.34
CA ALA A 88 5.33 -2.38 1.88
C ALA A 88 3.98 -1.84 2.37
N LEU A 89 2.94 -2.02 1.55
CA LEU A 89 1.56 -1.84 1.97
C LEU A 89 0.97 -3.21 2.28
N VAL A 90 0.52 -3.38 3.52
CA VAL A 90 -0.09 -4.60 4.03
C VAL A 90 -1.55 -4.32 4.35
N PHE A 91 -2.45 -5.19 3.91
CA PHE A 91 -3.89 -5.00 4.05
C PHE A 91 -4.61 -6.35 4.09
N ARG A 92 -5.90 -6.31 4.43
CA ARG A 92 -6.76 -7.48 4.53
C ARG A 92 -7.66 -7.57 3.30
N ALA A 93 -7.70 -8.74 2.68
CA ALA A 93 -8.59 -9.02 1.55
C ALA A 93 -9.22 -10.40 1.64
N GLN A 94 -10.38 -10.57 1.01
CA GLN A 94 -11.12 -11.83 1.01
C GLN A 94 -10.57 -12.75 -0.08
N ASP A 95 -10.16 -13.93 0.33
CA ASP A 95 -9.98 -15.06 -0.58
C ASP A 95 -11.31 -15.80 -0.71
N CYS A 96 -11.94 -15.64 -1.87
CA CYS A 96 -13.19 -16.30 -2.24
C CYS A 96 -12.99 -17.46 -3.22
N THR A 97 -11.76 -17.98 -3.37
CA THR A 97 -11.53 -19.18 -4.20
C THR A 97 -12.26 -20.40 -3.66
N GLY A 98 -12.51 -20.41 -2.34
CA GLY A 98 -13.44 -21.33 -1.70
C GLY A 98 -14.82 -21.30 -2.35
N GLU A 99 -15.31 -20.16 -2.82
CA GLU A 99 -16.58 -20.02 -3.56
C GLU A 99 -16.51 -20.45 -5.04
N GLY A 100 -15.33 -20.82 -5.53
CA GLY A 100 -15.08 -21.01 -6.97
C GLY A 100 -14.83 -19.69 -7.70
N TRP A 101 -14.61 -18.58 -6.98
CA TRP A 101 -14.24 -17.31 -7.59
C TRP A 101 -12.76 -17.30 -7.94
N ASP A 102 -12.40 -16.55 -8.97
CA ASP A 102 -10.99 -16.36 -9.30
C ASP A 102 -10.29 -15.55 -8.21
N LYS A 103 -9.04 -15.93 -7.91
CA LYS A 103 -8.21 -15.16 -6.97
C LYS A 103 -8.00 -13.74 -7.49
N THR A 104 -8.20 -12.75 -6.62
CA THR A 104 -7.79 -11.36 -6.88
C THR A 104 -6.31 -11.20 -6.60
N ASN A 105 -5.57 -10.69 -7.58
CA ASN A 105 -4.18 -10.29 -7.45
C ASN A 105 -4.11 -8.79 -7.21
N TYR A 106 -3.16 -8.41 -6.37
CA TYR A 106 -2.89 -7.02 -6.03
C TYR A 106 -1.48 -6.66 -6.48
N ALA A 107 -1.33 -5.47 -7.06
CA ALA A 107 -0.03 -4.95 -7.47
C ALA A 107 0.02 -3.45 -7.22
N TYR A 108 1.19 -2.96 -6.82
CA TYR A 108 1.43 -1.52 -6.71
C TYR A 108 2.04 -1.00 -8.01
N GLU A 109 1.41 0.02 -8.58
CA GLU A 109 1.88 0.74 -9.76
C GLU A 109 2.42 2.10 -9.31
N ALA A 110 3.74 2.28 -9.36
CA ALA A 110 4.37 3.54 -8.98
C ALA A 110 4.00 4.66 -9.97
N GLY A 111 3.58 5.80 -9.44
CA GLY A 111 3.32 7.04 -10.16
C GLY A 111 4.54 7.95 -10.23
N SER A 112 4.42 9.03 -11.02
CA SER A 112 5.53 9.94 -11.33
C SER A 112 5.88 10.96 -10.22
N GLN A 113 5.14 10.99 -9.10
CA GLN A 113 5.24 12.04 -8.07
C GLN A 113 5.38 11.47 -6.64
N GLY A 114 6.09 10.35 -6.46
CA GLY A 114 6.30 9.76 -5.13
C GLY A 114 5.04 9.13 -4.52
N GLY A 115 4.07 8.79 -5.37
CA GLY A 115 2.86 8.04 -5.04
C GLY A 115 2.62 6.93 -6.05
N GLY A 116 1.41 6.38 -6.09
CA GLY A 116 1.05 5.28 -6.97
C GLY A 116 -0.34 4.72 -6.70
N TYR A 117 -0.66 3.63 -7.38
CA TYR A 117 -1.98 3.01 -7.37
C TYR A 117 -1.88 1.55 -6.91
N LEU A 118 -2.70 1.16 -5.94
CA LEU A 118 -2.99 -0.24 -5.69
C LEU A 118 -4.00 -0.72 -6.74
N ARG A 119 -3.52 -1.55 -7.66
CA ARG A 119 -4.32 -2.17 -8.72
C ARG A 119 -4.81 -3.54 -8.29
N THR A 120 -6.01 -3.87 -8.75
CA THR A 120 -6.63 -5.19 -8.55
C THR A 120 -6.80 -5.89 -9.89
N ARG A 121 -6.71 -7.21 -9.91
CA ARG A 121 -6.95 -8.01 -11.13
C ARG A 121 -7.37 -9.42 -10.77
N GLN A 122 -8.47 -9.91 -11.34
CA GLN A 122 -8.81 -11.34 -11.24
C GLN A 122 -7.79 -12.18 -12.01
N SER A 123 -7.36 -13.31 -11.44
CA SER A 123 -6.29 -14.15 -12.01
C SER A 123 -6.56 -14.65 -13.43
N SER A 124 -7.82 -14.85 -13.78
CA SER A 124 -8.27 -15.29 -15.10
C SER A 124 -8.29 -14.19 -16.16
N ARG A 125 -8.21 -12.91 -15.76
CA ARG A 125 -8.30 -11.74 -16.65
C ARG A 125 -6.96 -11.42 -17.30
N ALA A 126 -7.03 -10.74 -18.44
CA ALA A 126 -5.87 -10.26 -19.18
C ALA A 126 -4.97 -9.39 -18.29
N LEU A 127 -3.67 -9.35 -18.58
CA LEU A 127 -2.70 -8.66 -17.73
C LEU A 127 -2.94 -7.15 -17.65
N ASP A 128 -3.62 -6.55 -18.62
CA ASP A 128 -3.95 -5.13 -18.71
C ASP A 128 -5.34 -4.77 -18.16
N ASP A 129 -6.14 -5.76 -17.76
CA ASP A 129 -7.48 -5.58 -17.19
C ASP A 129 -7.38 -5.33 -15.67
N HIS A 130 -7.03 -4.10 -15.31
CA HIS A 130 -6.81 -3.68 -13.93
C HIS A 130 -7.97 -2.85 -13.37
N GLY A 131 -8.47 -3.28 -12.21
CA GLY A 131 -9.26 -2.44 -11.32
C GLY A 131 -8.37 -1.55 -10.44
N PHE A 132 -9.03 -0.74 -9.63
CA PHE A 132 -8.40 0.20 -8.70
C PHE A 132 -8.92 -0.05 -7.28
N ALA A 133 -8.03 -0.06 -6.29
CA ALA A 133 -8.40 -0.19 -4.88
C ALA A 133 -8.05 1.05 -4.04
N LEU A 134 -6.91 1.67 -4.31
CA LEU A 134 -6.37 2.76 -3.49
C LEU A 134 -5.37 3.59 -4.28
N GLU A 135 -5.44 4.91 -4.16
CA GLU A 135 -4.38 5.81 -4.61
C GLU A 135 -3.59 6.24 -3.38
N VAL A 136 -2.27 6.10 -3.47
CA VAL A 136 -1.33 6.39 -2.40
C VAL A 136 -0.48 7.56 -2.83
N ILE A 137 -0.48 8.63 -2.05
CA ILE A 137 0.29 9.85 -2.33
C ILE A 137 1.27 10.05 -1.18
N GLY A 138 2.57 10.02 -1.48
CA GLY A 138 3.60 10.37 -0.51
C GLY A 138 3.53 11.86 -0.15
N LEU A 139 3.66 12.18 1.14
CA LEU A 139 3.65 13.55 1.64
C LEU A 139 5.07 14.10 1.72
N ALA A 140 5.26 15.33 1.26
CA ALA A 140 6.49 16.06 1.56
C ALA A 140 6.59 16.38 3.06
N SER A 141 7.80 16.67 3.55
CA SER A 141 8.00 17.02 4.95
C SER A 141 7.16 18.24 5.35
N GLY A 142 6.29 18.07 6.34
CA GLY A 142 5.37 19.09 6.83
C GLY A 142 4.13 19.31 5.97
N GLU A 143 3.96 18.55 4.88
CA GLU A 143 2.74 18.57 4.08
C GLU A 143 1.62 17.79 4.76
N THR A 144 0.41 18.33 4.75
CA THR A 144 -0.77 17.61 5.24
C THR A 144 -1.48 16.87 4.11
N ALA A 145 -2.28 15.86 4.45
CA ALA A 145 -3.08 15.14 3.46
C ALA A 145 -4.10 16.04 2.75
N GLU A 146 -4.65 17.04 3.44
CA GLU A 146 -5.55 18.04 2.87
C GLU A 146 -4.84 18.93 1.84
N GLN A 147 -3.57 19.27 2.08
CA GLN A 147 -2.75 19.99 1.10
C GLN A 147 -2.47 19.13 -0.13
N ALA A 148 -2.14 17.84 0.07
CA ALA A 148 -1.95 16.89 -1.03
C ALA A 148 -3.24 16.71 -1.85
N ALA A 149 -4.40 16.60 -1.19
CA ALA A 149 -5.70 16.56 -1.86
C ALA A 149 -5.99 17.85 -2.63
N THR A 150 -5.70 19.01 -2.06
CA THR A 150 -5.90 20.30 -2.76
C THR A 150 -5.07 20.41 -4.03
N LYS A 151 -3.85 19.82 -4.08
CA LYS A 151 -3.03 19.77 -5.30
C LYS A 151 -3.69 18.98 -6.44
N THR A 152 -4.61 18.05 -6.16
CA THR A 152 -5.30 17.30 -7.22
C THR A 152 -6.31 18.15 -7.98
N LEU A 153 -6.68 19.33 -7.46
CA LEU A 153 -7.58 20.28 -8.12
C LEU A 153 -7.04 20.81 -9.45
N ASP A 154 -5.73 20.66 -9.72
CA ASP A 154 -5.17 20.95 -11.05
C ASP A 154 -5.80 20.10 -12.16
N LYS A 155 -6.37 18.94 -11.81
CA LYS A 155 -7.12 18.05 -12.69
C LYS A 155 -8.63 18.36 -12.72
N ALA A 156 -9.13 19.25 -11.88
CA ALA A 156 -10.54 19.64 -11.84
C ALA A 156 -10.86 20.70 -12.91
N ASP A 157 -12.15 20.87 -13.19
CA ASP A 157 -12.66 21.98 -14.00
C ASP A 157 -12.13 23.30 -13.44
N PRO A 158 -11.47 24.15 -14.25
CA PRO A 158 -10.97 25.46 -13.83
C PRO A 158 -11.99 26.31 -13.06
N ALA A 159 -13.28 26.23 -13.40
CA ALA A 159 -14.35 26.97 -12.74
C ALA A 159 -14.65 26.48 -11.32
N GLN A 160 -14.28 25.24 -10.98
CA GLN A 160 -14.53 24.63 -9.68
C GLN A 160 -13.34 24.78 -8.71
N ARG A 161 -12.10 24.90 -9.20
CA ARG A 161 -10.87 24.77 -8.38
C ARG A 161 -10.86 25.61 -7.11
N THR A 162 -11.27 26.87 -7.19
CA THR A 162 -11.28 27.81 -6.05
C THR A 162 -12.52 27.67 -5.16
N ARG A 163 -13.44 26.79 -5.54
CA ARG A 163 -14.74 26.55 -4.90
C ARG A 163 -14.80 25.15 -4.30
N CYS A 164 -13.65 24.49 -4.15
CA CYS A 164 -13.50 23.19 -3.53
C CYS A 164 -12.80 23.32 -2.18
N GLU A 165 -13.27 22.56 -1.19
CA GLU A 165 -12.79 22.61 0.19
C GLU A 165 -12.76 21.21 0.80
N THR A 166 -11.88 21.02 1.79
CA THR A 166 -11.79 19.76 2.54
C THR A 166 -12.73 19.78 3.74
N ARG A 167 -13.50 18.71 3.94
CA ARG A 167 -14.44 18.57 5.06
C ARG A 167 -14.22 17.24 5.80
N PRO A 168 -14.06 17.24 7.15
CA PRO A 168 -13.86 16.00 7.90
C PRO A 168 -15.03 15.03 7.78
N LEU A 169 -14.74 13.73 7.76
CA LEU A 169 -15.73 12.64 7.77
C LEU A 169 -15.63 11.87 9.09
N ALA A 170 -16.73 11.82 9.84
CA ALA A 170 -16.77 11.17 11.16
C ALA A 170 -17.23 9.70 11.13
N ASN A 171 -17.88 9.26 10.05
CA ASN A 171 -18.54 7.95 9.98
C ASN A 171 -17.78 6.94 9.08
N VAL A 172 -16.47 7.16 8.90
CA VAL A 172 -15.62 6.27 8.11
C VAL A 172 -14.64 5.57 9.06
N THR A 173 -14.67 4.24 9.05
CA THR A 173 -13.72 3.43 9.83
C THR A 173 -12.42 3.29 9.05
N VAL A 174 -11.41 4.05 9.43
CA VAL A 174 -10.03 3.92 8.94
C VAL A 174 -9.07 4.21 10.08
N ALA A 175 -7.79 3.91 9.92
CA ALA A 175 -6.82 4.17 10.99
C ALA A 175 -6.28 5.61 10.99
N GLY A 176 -6.46 6.37 9.91
CA GLY A 176 -6.06 7.78 9.79
C GLY A 176 -7.23 8.75 10.00
N ARG A 177 -7.01 10.02 9.64
CA ARG A 177 -8.09 11.03 9.62
C ARG A 177 -8.83 10.97 8.30
N ALA A 178 -10.15 10.74 8.32
CA ALA A 178 -10.95 10.73 7.10
C ALA A 178 -11.51 12.13 6.77
N PHE A 179 -11.52 12.50 5.50
CA PHE A 179 -12.10 13.72 4.99
C PHE A 179 -12.54 13.57 3.53
N GLU A 180 -13.37 14.48 3.03
CA GLU A 180 -13.70 14.62 1.61
C GLU A 180 -13.13 15.92 1.04
N LEU A 181 -12.86 15.94 -0.26
CA LEU A 181 -12.61 17.15 -1.03
C LEU A 181 -13.85 17.42 -1.88
N GLY A 182 -14.67 18.38 -1.48
CA GLY A 182 -15.98 18.62 -2.10
C GLY A 182 -16.21 20.08 -2.44
N PRO A 183 -17.31 20.39 -3.16
CA PRO A 183 -17.67 21.77 -3.45
C PRO A 183 -18.01 22.52 -2.16
N ASN A 184 -17.74 23.81 -2.15
CA ASN A 184 -18.26 24.72 -1.14
C ASN A 184 -19.79 24.86 -1.30
N ALA A 185 -20.44 25.53 -0.34
CA ALA A 185 -21.90 25.63 -0.32
C ALA A 185 -22.51 26.26 -1.58
N GLU A 186 -21.82 27.24 -2.19
CA GLU A 186 -22.28 27.94 -3.39
C GLU A 186 -22.23 27.03 -4.61
N LEU A 187 -21.10 26.36 -4.86
CA LEU A 187 -20.95 25.42 -5.97
C LEU A 187 -21.89 24.23 -5.80
N LYS A 188 -22.07 23.74 -4.56
CA LYS A 188 -23.02 22.68 -4.29
C LYS A 188 -24.45 23.07 -4.67
N ALA A 189 -24.90 24.25 -4.27
CA ALA A 189 -26.25 24.73 -4.59
C ALA A 189 -26.47 24.89 -6.10
N GLU A 190 -25.46 25.33 -6.84
CA GLU A 190 -25.51 25.39 -8.30
C GLU A 190 -25.59 24.00 -8.94
N LEU A 191 -24.80 23.04 -8.48
CA LEU A 191 -24.81 21.67 -8.98
C LEU A 191 -26.15 20.97 -8.68
N ASP A 192 -26.68 21.11 -7.46
CA ASP A 192 -28.00 20.58 -7.09
C ASP A 192 -29.13 21.19 -7.95
N ALA A 193 -29.01 22.46 -8.34
CA ALA A 193 -30.01 23.11 -9.21
C ALA A 193 -29.87 22.70 -10.68
N LEU A 194 -28.64 22.44 -11.14
CA LEU A 194 -28.36 22.01 -12.51
C LEU A 194 -28.73 20.53 -12.74
N TYR A 195 -28.57 19.71 -11.70
CA TYR A 195 -28.83 18.28 -11.71
C TYR A 195 -29.84 17.90 -10.60
N PRO A 196 -31.11 18.36 -10.68
CA PRO A 196 -32.07 18.18 -9.60
C PRO A 196 -32.48 16.72 -9.36
N ASP A 197 -32.37 15.88 -10.39
CA ASP A 197 -32.78 14.48 -10.37
C ASP A 197 -31.64 13.51 -10.74
N GLU A 198 -30.40 14.02 -10.86
CA GLU A 198 -29.23 13.24 -11.29
C GLU A 198 -28.06 13.40 -10.30
N PRO A 199 -27.28 12.33 -10.06
CA PRO A 199 -26.04 12.44 -9.32
C PRO A 199 -25.04 13.34 -10.06
N TRP A 200 -24.16 13.99 -9.32
CA TRP A 200 -23.13 14.85 -9.86
C TRP A 200 -21.78 14.61 -9.19
N ASP A 201 -20.73 14.95 -9.91
CA ASP A 201 -19.34 14.92 -9.43
C ASP A 201 -18.78 16.34 -9.38
N ALA A 202 -17.87 16.60 -8.45
CA ALA A 202 -17.21 17.89 -8.34
C ALA A 202 -15.80 17.77 -7.78
N CYS A 203 -14.97 18.78 -8.03
CA CYS A 203 -13.61 18.89 -7.51
C CYS A 203 -12.62 17.89 -8.13
N GLY A 204 -12.90 17.45 -9.35
CA GLY A 204 -12.02 16.60 -10.16
C GLY A 204 -12.06 15.12 -9.76
N PRO A 205 -11.15 14.31 -10.31
CA PRO A 205 -11.17 12.85 -10.13
C PRO A 205 -10.97 12.37 -8.69
N ASN A 206 -10.38 13.22 -7.83
CA ASN A 206 -10.18 12.94 -6.42
C ASN A 206 -11.12 13.74 -5.51
N GLY A 207 -12.18 14.32 -6.09
CA GLY A 207 -13.20 15.05 -5.38
C GLY A 207 -14.36 14.16 -4.94
N VAL A 208 -15.49 14.79 -4.64
CA VAL A 208 -16.72 14.08 -4.29
C VAL A 208 -17.39 13.57 -5.57
N SER A 209 -17.97 12.37 -5.45
CA SER A 209 -18.88 11.80 -6.43
C SER A 209 -20.14 11.34 -5.73
N LEU A 210 -21.31 11.65 -6.28
CA LEU A 210 -22.58 11.13 -5.76
C LEU A 210 -22.89 9.72 -6.29
N ASP A 211 -22.13 9.24 -7.27
CA ASP A 211 -22.23 7.91 -7.85
C ASP A 211 -21.29 6.88 -7.21
N THR A 212 -20.35 7.29 -6.36
CA THR A 212 -19.46 6.34 -5.70
C THR A 212 -19.06 6.82 -4.32
N VAL A 213 -18.79 5.88 -3.41
CA VAL A 213 -18.13 6.22 -2.15
C VAL A 213 -16.68 6.56 -2.47
N ALA A 214 -16.30 7.81 -2.23
CA ALA A 214 -14.93 8.28 -2.36
C ALA A 214 -14.56 9.16 -1.15
N PHE A 215 -13.37 8.95 -0.60
CA PHE A 215 -12.89 9.78 0.51
C PHE A 215 -11.37 9.74 0.61
N TRP A 216 -10.83 10.71 1.33
CA TRP A 216 -9.43 10.81 1.66
C TRP A 216 -9.16 10.33 3.07
N GLU A 217 -7.97 9.81 3.28
CA GLU A 217 -7.42 9.46 4.57
C GLU A 217 -6.01 10.03 4.74
N GLY A 218 -5.81 10.81 5.79
CA GLY A 218 -4.50 11.35 6.14
C GLY A 218 -3.73 10.47 7.11
N ARG A 219 -2.48 10.16 6.73
CA ARG A 219 -1.44 9.51 7.53
C ARG A 219 -0.25 10.44 7.75
N ASP A 220 0.72 10.01 8.56
CA ASP A 220 1.91 10.82 8.87
C ASP A 220 2.77 11.09 7.63
N THR A 221 2.92 10.10 6.76
CA THR A 221 3.80 10.16 5.56
C THR A 221 3.05 10.00 4.24
N HIS A 222 1.74 9.72 4.30
CA HIS A 222 0.92 9.41 3.14
C HIS A 222 -0.46 10.08 3.21
N ALA A 223 -1.01 10.46 2.06
CA ALA A 223 -2.44 10.63 1.87
C ALA A 223 -2.96 9.47 1.03
N LEU A 224 -4.08 8.89 1.44
CA LEU A 224 -4.73 7.82 0.70
C LEU A 224 -6.05 8.33 0.15
N PHE A 225 -6.30 8.08 -1.13
CA PHE A 225 -7.60 8.33 -1.74
C PHE A 225 -8.28 6.99 -2.03
N HIS A 226 -9.40 6.78 -1.36
CA HIS A 226 -10.19 5.56 -1.40
C HIS A 226 -11.36 5.75 -2.36
N THR A 227 -11.56 4.80 -3.28
CA THR A 227 -12.79 4.70 -4.06
C THR A 227 -13.28 3.24 -4.07
N PRO A 228 -13.80 2.72 -2.95
CA PRO A 228 -14.27 1.34 -2.88
C PRO A 228 -15.38 1.00 -3.89
N GLY A 229 -16.06 2.00 -4.45
CA GLY A 229 -17.19 1.80 -5.35
C GLY A 229 -18.53 1.87 -4.61
N GLN A 230 -19.61 1.49 -5.29
CA GLN A 230 -20.93 1.30 -4.67
C GLN A 230 -21.08 -0.10 -4.04
N ASP A 231 -20.35 -1.08 -4.57
CA ASP A 231 -20.36 -2.46 -4.09
C ASP A 231 -19.39 -2.63 -2.90
N THR A 232 -19.63 -3.65 -2.08
CA THR A 232 -18.69 -4.05 -1.02
C THR A 232 -17.33 -4.38 -1.65
N PRO A 233 -16.20 -3.80 -1.22
CA PRO A 233 -14.91 -4.17 -1.77
C PRO A 233 -14.47 -5.57 -1.29
N LEU A 234 -13.70 -6.29 -2.11
CA LEU A 234 -13.05 -7.55 -1.71
C LEU A 234 -11.91 -7.34 -0.71
N TRP A 235 -11.52 -6.11 -0.43
CA TRP A 235 -10.55 -5.72 0.59
C TRP A 235 -11.22 -4.91 1.69
N ASP A 236 -10.59 -4.85 2.86
CA ASP A 236 -11.04 -3.99 3.96
C ASP A 236 -10.35 -2.61 3.84
N PRO A 237 -11.07 -1.53 3.51
CA PRO A 237 -10.49 -0.19 3.37
C PRO A 237 -9.82 0.32 4.64
N ALA A 238 -10.23 -0.14 5.83
CA ALA A 238 -9.64 0.27 7.10
C ALA A 238 -8.25 -0.33 7.34
N SER A 239 -7.93 -1.43 6.64
CA SER A 239 -6.79 -2.29 6.95
C SER A 239 -5.47 -1.85 6.32
N PHE A 240 -5.50 -0.89 5.38
CA PHE A 240 -4.28 -0.39 4.73
C PHE A 240 -3.27 0.11 5.75
N THR A 241 -2.15 -0.59 5.84
CA THR A 241 -1.13 -0.40 6.85
C THR A 241 0.26 -0.45 6.21
N PHE A 242 1.02 0.62 6.35
CA PHE A 242 2.39 0.69 5.85
C PHE A 242 3.34 -0.04 6.79
N TYR A 243 4.30 -0.75 6.22
CA TYR A 243 5.40 -1.39 6.93
C TYR A 243 6.71 -0.87 6.37
N ASN A 244 7.65 -0.54 7.26
CA ASN A 244 9.02 -0.18 6.91
C ASN A 244 9.98 -1.31 7.22
N LYS A 245 10.91 -1.53 6.29
CA LYS A 245 12.04 -2.41 6.51
C LYS A 245 13.16 -1.61 7.17
N SER A 246 13.55 -2.04 8.36
CA SER A 246 14.70 -1.47 9.06
C SER A 246 16.02 -2.05 8.53
N ALA A 247 17.15 -1.50 8.97
CA ALA A 247 18.47 -1.83 8.45
C ALA A 247 18.90 -3.29 8.70
N ASP A 248 18.36 -3.94 9.73
CA ASP A 248 18.58 -5.37 10.01
C ASP A 248 17.68 -6.29 9.16
N GLY A 249 16.82 -5.71 8.33
CA GLY A 249 15.87 -6.40 7.47
C GLY A 249 14.51 -6.69 8.11
N ALA A 250 14.31 -6.36 9.39
CA ALA A 250 13.05 -6.55 10.07
C ALA A 250 12.01 -5.52 9.62
N TRP A 251 10.78 -5.98 9.43
CA TRP A 251 9.63 -5.16 9.05
C TRP A 251 8.88 -4.67 10.29
N THR A 252 8.60 -3.37 10.34
CA THR A 252 7.86 -2.75 11.43
C THR A 252 6.69 -1.94 10.91
N LYS A 253 5.53 -2.10 11.55
CA LYS A 253 4.32 -1.34 11.27
C LYS A 253 4.57 0.15 11.48
N GLN A 254 4.31 0.98 10.46
CA GLN A 254 4.20 2.43 10.61
C GLN A 254 2.90 2.74 11.37
N LYS A 255 2.91 3.76 12.22
CA LYS A 255 1.73 4.18 12.98
C LYS A 255 0.98 5.30 12.29
#